data_AF-A0A9E1MYN0-F1
#
_entry.id   AF-A0A9E1MYN0-F1
#
_cell.length_a   1.000
_cell.length_b   1.000
_cell.length_c   1.000
_cell.angle_alpha   90.00
_cell.angle_beta   90.00
_cell.angle_gamma   90.00
#
_symmetry.space_group_name_H-M   'P 1'
#
loop_
_entity.id
_entity.type
_entity.pdbx_description
1 polymer ?
#
loop_
_entity_poly.entity_id
_entity_poly.type
_entity_poly.pdbx_seq_one_letter_code
_entity_poly.pdbx_strand_id
1 'polypeptide(L)'
;KHRFPVLESRATEPGGPGDNHEFRGRRATEADSKHRFPVLESRATEPGGPGDNSALGWSIQGSIIFEPWFFYVPHEVYVEHGNQYDLYTSFRYLLWPVVKYRKQEVISLPMGNLSNRYLMSRMGHFNPHSSEYILNLFRYVRHWFKYYALTRRGLLFPWLFGSIKVVTRSLWTRRRMARRPPEYDERLSQVADRLGLDREQILALAQLQRRPITQRFYRLLRELWIDRVIIALAMTSGTIVLALMPIQLWIKLMVPLSSFPLLYFIYEWLAQGESIFTIEQQIPKRAREVSQMLPVRLVSFGHTHVPRQIPLSRKTTFVDTGAWAPMTRIDDKTRLTLGMKNYLLANFDNGEMCLEFSSRMDNDEK
;
A
#
# COMPACT_ATOMS: atom_id res chain seq x y z
N LYS A 1 -44.56 -14.39 -13.29
CA LYS A 1 -45.48 -13.77 -12.30
C LYS A 1 -44.88 -13.97 -10.92
N HIS A 2 -44.24 -12.96 -10.35
CA HIS A 2 -44.09 -12.66 -8.91
C HIS A 2 -43.16 -11.44 -8.84
N ARG A 3 -43.76 -10.27 -8.61
CA ARG A 3 -43.08 -8.98 -8.36
C ARG A 3 -42.84 -8.88 -6.86
N PHE A 4 -41.63 -8.50 -6.46
CA PHE A 4 -41.32 -8.10 -5.08
C PHE A 4 -41.51 -6.58 -4.93
N PRO A 5 -41.86 -6.10 -3.72
CA PRO A 5 -42.26 -4.71 -3.51
C PRO A 5 -41.06 -3.76 -3.48
N VAL A 6 -41.22 -2.63 -4.15
CA VAL A 6 -40.39 -1.42 -3.99
C VAL A 6 -40.82 -0.75 -2.69
N LEU A 7 -39.89 -0.57 -1.76
CA LEU A 7 -40.08 0.29 -0.59
C LEU A 7 -39.88 1.75 -1.03
N GLU A 8 -40.98 2.43 -1.34
CA GLU A 8 -41.05 3.89 -1.45
C GLU A 8 -41.02 4.50 -0.04
N SER A 9 -39.99 5.27 0.27
CA SER A 9 -40.01 6.18 1.41
C SER A 9 -40.84 7.41 1.04
N ARG A 10 -42.03 7.51 1.63
CA ARG A 10 -42.94 8.66 1.51
C ARG A 10 -42.29 9.92 2.08
N ALA A 11 -42.25 10.97 1.26
CA ALA A 11 -42.06 12.34 1.69
C ALA A 11 -43.29 12.83 2.47
N THR A 12 -43.05 13.53 3.57
CA THR A 12 -44.05 14.36 4.26
C THR A 12 -43.73 15.82 3.97
N GLU A 13 -44.58 16.49 3.19
CA GLU A 13 -44.68 17.96 3.11
C GLU A 13 -45.68 18.50 4.17
N PRO A 14 -46.03 19.80 4.21
CA PRO A 14 -45.29 20.86 4.90
C PRO A 14 -46.15 21.57 5.96
N GLY A 15 -45.53 22.06 7.04
CA GLY A 15 -46.17 22.98 7.99
C GLY A 15 -45.32 24.25 8.09
N GLY A 16 -45.83 25.38 7.58
CA GLY A 16 -45.22 26.72 7.77
C GLY A 16 -45.60 27.34 9.13
N PRO A 17 -45.60 28.68 9.26
CA PRO A 17 -44.60 29.66 8.85
C PRO A 17 -44.04 30.42 10.08
N GLY A 18 -42.86 31.03 9.95
CA GLY A 18 -42.38 32.08 10.84
C GLY A 18 -41.24 31.67 11.79
N ASP A 19 -40.01 32.00 11.42
CA ASP A 19 -39.29 33.07 12.13
C ASP A 19 -38.00 33.42 11.41
N ASN A 20 -37.84 34.72 11.15
CA ASN A 20 -36.68 35.32 10.52
C ASN A 20 -35.48 35.27 11.48
N HIS A 21 -34.50 34.41 11.19
CA HIS A 21 -33.16 34.57 11.73
C HIS A 21 -32.12 34.72 10.62
N GLU A 22 -31.77 35.99 10.44
CA GLU A 22 -30.66 36.56 9.70
C GLU A 22 -29.32 35.83 10.03
N PHE A 23 -28.85 34.95 9.13
CA PHE A 23 -27.54 34.32 9.25
C PHE A 23 -26.44 35.28 8.74
N ARG A 24 -25.95 36.10 9.67
CA ARG A 24 -24.80 36.98 9.49
C ARG A 24 -23.52 36.13 9.41
N GLY A 25 -22.91 36.06 8.24
CA GLY A 25 -21.66 35.32 8.01
C GLY A 25 -20.53 35.78 8.93
N ARG A 26 -20.06 34.88 9.81
CA ARG A 26 -18.79 35.07 10.54
C ARG A 26 -17.67 34.39 9.76
N ARG A 27 -16.62 35.17 9.46
CA ARG A 27 -15.32 34.68 9.00
C ARG A 27 -14.78 33.67 10.01
N ALA A 28 -14.48 32.46 9.54
CA ALA A 28 -13.73 31.49 10.31
C ALA A 28 -12.32 32.03 10.59
N THR A 29 -12.01 32.22 11.87
CA THR A 29 -10.66 32.52 12.35
C THR A 29 -9.95 31.23 12.74
N GLU A 30 -8.63 31.28 12.63
CA GLU A 30 -7.65 30.18 12.49
C GLU A 30 -7.40 29.32 13.75
N ALA A 31 -8.44 29.06 14.57
CA ALA A 31 -8.28 28.41 15.87
C ALA A 31 -8.77 26.95 15.95
N ASP A 32 -9.40 26.38 14.91
CA ASP A 32 -10.14 25.11 15.03
C ASP A 32 -9.47 23.85 14.44
N SER A 33 -8.13 23.84 14.33
CA SER A 33 -7.37 22.70 13.75
C SER A 33 -7.11 21.52 14.70
N LYS A 34 -7.98 21.30 15.71
CA LYS A 34 -7.88 20.15 16.64
C LYS A 34 -8.79 18.97 16.27
N HIS A 35 -9.16 18.81 15.01
CA HIS A 35 -9.80 17.58 14.55
C HIS A 35 -8.73 16.47 14.41
N ARG A 36 -8.53 15.74 15.51
CA ARG A 36 -7.97 14.39 15.44
C ARG A 36 -8.88 13.57 14.54
N PHE A 37 -8.38 13.12 13.40
CA PHE A 37 -9.02 12.03 12.67
C PHE A 37 -9.25 10.88 13.66
N PRO A 38 -10.46 10.30 13.75
CA PRO A 38 -10.65 9.07 14.48
C PRO A 38 -9.71 8.03 13.86
N VAL A 39 -8.68 7.63 14.61
CA VAL A 39 -7.93 6.43 14.29
C VAL A 39 -8.96 5.32 14.44
N LEU A 40 -9.46 4.79 13.32
CA LEU A 40 -10.17 3.52 13.30
C LEU A 40 -9.16 2.45 13.73
N GLU A 41 -8.98 2.30 15.03
CA GLU A 41 -8.48 1.07 15.61
C GLU A 41 -9.54 0.03 15.31
N SER A 42 -9.27 -0.84 14.34
CA SER A 42 -10.03 -2.06 14.14
C SER A 42 -9.91 -2.86 15.44
N ARG A 43 -10.90 -2.72 16.33
CA ARG A 43 -11.11 -3.68 17.41
C ARG A 43 -11.35 -5.01 16.72
N ALA A 44 -10.46 -5.97 16.92
CA ALA A 44 -10.82 -7.36 16.74
C ALA A 44 -12.03 -7.59 17.65
N THR A 45 -13.17 -7.95 17.07
CA THR A 45 -14.29 -8.50 17.81
C THR A 45 -13.78 -9.65 18.68
N GLU A 46 -14.30 -9.75 19.90
CA GLU A 46 -13.86 -10.74 20.88
C GLU A 46 -13.80 -12.13 20.24
N PRO A 47 -12.74 -12.92 20.50
CA PRO A 47 -12.67 -14.27 19.98
C PRO A 47 -13.81 -15.07 20.62
N GLY A 48 -14.75 -15.51 19.78
CA GLY A 48 -15.52 -16.71 20.07
C GLY A 48 -14.55 -17.82 20.48
N GLY A 49 -14.95 -18.62 21.47
CA GLY A 49 -14.09 -19.56 22.20
C GLY A 49 -13.26 -20.51 21.33
N PRO A 50 -12.39 -21.32 21.97
CA PRO A 50 -11.45 -22.19 21.28
C PRO A 50 -12.22 -23.25 20.48
N GLY A 51 -12.44 -22.99 19.19
CA GLY A 51 -13.21 -23.85 18.30
C GLY A 51 -13.90 -23.16 17.12
N ASP A 52 -13.96 -21.82 17.07
CA ASP A 52 -14.77 -21.15 16.03
C ASP A 52 -13.97 -20.78 14.76
N ASN A 53 -14.62 -20.96 13.60
CA ASN A 53 -14.10 -21.12 12.23
C ASN A 53 -13.43 -19.87 11.61
N SER A 54 -12.65 -19.12 12.37
CA SER A 54 -11.98 -17.88 11.94
C SER A 54 -10.93 -18.05 10.83
N ALA A 55 -10.57 -19.29 10.47
CA ALA A 55 -9.67 -19.61 9.36
C ALA A 55 -10.38 -19.71 7.99
N LEU A 56 -11.72 -19.77 7.96
CA LEU A 56 -12.51 -20.16 6.78
C LEU A 56 -13.22 -19.00 6.08
N GLY A 57 -12.91 -17.77 6.43
CA GLY A 57 -13.66 -16.62 5.93
C GLY A 57 -14.91 -16.35 6.76
N TRP A 58 -15.26 -15.07 6.86
CA TRP A 58 -16.40 -14.64 7.64
C TRP A 58 -17.62 -14.56 6.72
N SER A 59 -18.77 -15.02 7.21
CA SER A 59 -20.05 -14.81 6.54
C SER A 59 -20.85 -13.78 7.32
N ILE A 60 -21.08 -12.61 6.73
CA ILE A 60 -22.07 -11.68 7.28
C ILE A 60 -23.41 -12.07 6.64
N GLN A 61 -24.28 -12.70 7.44
CA GLN A 61 -25.66 -13.09 7.06
C GLN A 61 -25.77 -14.01 5.82
N GLY A 62 -24.77 -14.85 5.51
CA GLY A 62 -24.88 -15.85 4.43
C GLY A 62 -24.69 -15.32 3.02
N SER A 63 -24.51 -14.02 2.81
CA SER A 63 -24.45 -13.40 1.47
C SER A 63 -23.07 -12.89 1.05
N ILE A 64 -22.10 -12.82 1.97
CA ILE A 64 -20.75 -12.31 1.70
C ILE A 64 -19.75 -13.26 2.30
N ILE A 65 -18.80 -13.76 1.51
CA ILE A 65 -17.71 -14.64 1.96
C ILE A 65 -16.39 -13.89 1.79
N PHE A 66 -15.57 -13.87 2.84
CA PHE A 66 -14.21 -13.32 2.78
C PHE A 66 -13.20 -14.43 2.54
N GLU A 67 -12.52 -14.42 1.40
CA GLU A 67 -11.43 -15.38 1.16
C GLU A 67 -10.20 -15.06 2.02
N PRO A 68 -9.58 -16.06 2.67
CA PRO A 68 -8.41 -15.83 3.52
C PRO A 68 -7.15 -15.46 2.72
N TRP A 69 -7.09 -15.82 1.43
CA TRP A 69 -5.99 -15.47 0.53
C TRP A 69 -6.50 -15.08 -0.87
N PHE A 70 -7.07 -16.03 -1.61
CA PHE A 70 -7.53 -15.81 -2.98
C PHE A 70 -8.84 -16.53 -3.23
N PHE A 71 -9.60 -16.01 -4.18
CA PHE A 71 -10.77 -16.65 -4.77
C PHE A 71 -10.36 -17.43 -6.00
N TYR A 72 -10.88 -18.64 -6.16
CA TYR A 72 -10.54 -19.50 -7.28
C TYR A 72 -11.73 -20.31 -7.74
N VAL A 73 -11.93 -20.34 -9.06
CA VAL A 73 -12.87 -21.23 -9.74
C VAL A 73 -12.11 -21.99 -10.83
N PRO A 74 -12.06 -23.34 -10.76
CA PRO A 74 -11.34 -24.14 -11.73
C PRO A 74 -11.72 -23.82 -13.16
N HIS A 75 -10.72 -23.72 -14.04
CA HIS A 75 -10.84 -23.40 -15.46
C HIS A 75 -11.40 -22.01 -15.80
N GLU A 76 -11.73 -21.20 -14.81
CA GLU A 76 -12.32 -19.87 -15.00
C GLU A 76 -11.38 -18.78 -14.49
N VAL A 77 -11.25 -18.64 -13.16
CA VAL A 77 -10.69 -17.42 -12.57
C VAL A 77 -9.84 -17.68 -11.33
N TYR A 78 -8.77 -16.90 -11.18
CA TYR A 78 -8.02 -16.67 -9.94
C TYR A 78 -8.08 -15.19 -9.61
N VAL A 79 -8.52 -14.84 -8.40
CA VAL A 79 -8.57 -13.45 -7.91
C VAL A 79 -7.88 -13.35 -6.55
N GLU A 80 -6.85 -12.52 -6.45
CA GLU A 80 -6.16 -12.24 -5.18
C GLU A 80 -6.39 -10.80 -4.73
N HIS A 81 -6.65 -10.62 -3.43
CA HIS A 81 -6.79 -9.30 -2.83
C HIS A 81 -5.41 -8.77 -2.40
N GLY A 82 -4.97 -7.69 -3.05
CA GLY A 82 -3.65 -7.10 -2.83
C GLY A 82 -2.55 -7.79 -3.62
N ASN A 83 -1.29 -7.53 -3.25
CA ASN A 83 -0.11 -8.03 -3.95
C ASN A 83 0.89 -8.65 -2.97
N GLN A 84 1.09 -9.97 -3.06
CA GLN A 84 2.15 -10.67 -2.33
C GLN A 84 3.48 -10.78 -3.09
N TYR A 85 3.53 -10.28 -4.32
CA TYR A 85 4.70 -10.32 -5.21
C TYR A 85 5.58 -9.06 -5.09
N ASP A 86 5.18 -8.08 -4.29
CA ASP A 86 5.98 -6.92 -3.91
C ASP A 86 6.46 -7.04 -2.44
N LEU A 87 7.76 -6.88 -2.23
CA LEU A 87 8.41 -6.86 -0.92
C LEU A 87 7.94 -5.72 0.01
N TYR A 88 7.32 -4.65 -0.50
CA TYR A 88 6.78 -3.56 0.31
C TYR A 88 5.40 -3.86 0.89
N THR A 89 4.60 -4.69 0.22
CA THR A 89 3.22 -5.00 0.57
C THR A 89 3.02 -6.44 1.04
N SER A 90 3.98 -7.33 0.81
CA SER A 90 3.83 -8.73 1.16
C SER A 90 3.84 -8.98 2.67
N PHE A 91 3.08 -9.99 3.08
CA PHE A 91 3.09 -10.56 4.41
C PHE A 91 4.04 -11.76 4.46
N ARG A 92 4.68 -11.96 5.60
CA ARG A 92 5.57 -13.13 5.77
C ARG A 92 4.78 -14.44 5.84
N TYR A 93 3.64 -14.40 6.50
CA TYR A 93 2.73 -15.52 6.72
C TYR A 93 1.32 -15.00 6.42
N LEU A 94 0.88 -15.09 5.17
CA LEU A 94 -0.35 -14.44 4.72
C LEU A 94 -1.59 -14.97 5.46
N LEU A 95 -1.68 -16.29 5.63
CA LEU A 95 -2.76 -16.96 6.38
C LEU A 95 -2.66 -16.80 7.91
N TRP A 96 -1.61 -16.14 8.38
CA TRP A 96 -1.41 -15.80 9.79
C TRP A 96 -0.75 -14.42 9.93
N PRO A 97 -1.43 -13.32 9.53
CA PRO A 97 -0.81 -12.00 9.48
C PRO A 97 -0.92 -11.28 10.83
N VAL A 98 -0.90 -12.00 11.95
CA VAL A 98 -1.14 -11.45 13.30
C VAL A 98 0.04 -11.68 14.22
N VAL A 99 0.29 -10.69 15.09
CA VAL A 99 1.30 -10.73 16.14
C VAL A 99 0.71 -10.22 17.45
N LYS A 100 1.11 -10.85 18.56
CA LYS A 100 0.70 -10.38 19.89
C LYS A 100 1.49 -9.11 20.26
N TYR A 101 0.79 -7.98 20.37
CA TYR A 101 1.33 -6.75 20.94
C TYR A 101 0.69 -6.48 22.29
N ARG A 102 1.51 -6.50 23.33
CA ARG A 102 1.04 -6.49 24.73
C ARG A 102 0.10 -7.69 24.97
N LYS A 103 -1.21 -7.44 25.10
CA LYS A 103 -2.25 -8.46 25.30
C LYS A 103 -3.26 -8.54 24.14
N GLN A 104 -3.00 -7.82 23.04
CA GLN A 104 -3.90 -7.76 21.89
C GLN A 104 -3.23 -8.37 20.67
N GLU A 105 -4.03 -9.03 19.84
CA GLU A 105 -3.62 -9.47 18.52
C GLU A 105 -3.73 -8.29 17.56
N VAL A 106 -2.62 -7.98 16.89
CA VAL A 106 -2.56 -6.89 15.91
C VAL A 106 -2.01 -7.41 14.61
N ILE A 107 -2.50 -6.87 13.50
CA ILE A 107 -2.01 -7.23 12.17
C ILE A 107 -0.54 -6.82 12.03
N SER A 108 0.29 -7.75 11.54
CA SER A 108 1.69 -7.53 11.21
C SER A 108 1.80 -6.73 9.91
N LEU A 109 1.53 -5.42 10.01
CA LEU A 109 1.52 -4.53 8.85
C LEU A 109 2.86 -4.59 8.09
N PRO A 110 2.83 -4.68 6.76
CA PRO A 110 4.03 -4.61 5.94
C PRO A 110 4.59 -3.18 5.95
N MET A 111 5.81 -3.03 5.44
CA MET A 111 6.54 -1.75 5.50
C MET A 111 5.77 -0.63 4.81
N GLY A 112 5.15 -0.88 3.65
CA GLY A 112 4.34 0.12 2.94
C GLY A 112 3.23 0.70 3.82
N ASN A 113 2.47 -0.16 4.51
CA ASN A 113 1.40 0.29 5.41
C ASN A 113 1.93 1.06 6.63
N LEU A 114 3.08 0.65 7.19
CA LEU A 114 3.73 1.36 8.29
C LEU A 114 4.23 2.74 7.84
N SER A 115 4.84 2.83 6.65
CA SER A 115 5.31 4.06 6.04
C SER A 115 4.14 5.00 5.74
N ASN A 116 3.05 4.49 5.17
CA ASN A 116 1.83 5.28 4.99
C ASN A 116 1.35 5.89 6.31
N ARG A 117 1.20 5.04 7.35
CA ARG A 117 0.67 5.45 8.65
C ARG A 117 1.56 6.44 9.42
N TYR A 118 2.88 6.25 9.40
CA TYR A 118 3.81 7.03 10.24
C TYR A 118 4.60 8.11 9.52
N LEU A 119 4.72 8.02 8.19
CA LEU A 119 5.46 8.97 7.37
C LEU A 119 4.52 9.75 6.46
N MET A 120 3.90 9.09 5.50
CA MET A 120 3.20 9.80 4.42
C MET A 120 1.97 10.55 4.91
N SER A 121 1.17 9.98 5.81
CA SER A 121 0.05 10.70 6.44
C SER A 121 0.47 11.95 7.22
N ARG A 122 1.78 12.15 7.48
CA ARG A 122 2.34 13.32 8.16
C ARG A 122 3.09 14.28 7.24
N MET A 123 3.29 13.92 5.96
CA MET A 123 4.04 14.74 4.99
C MET A 123 3.21 15.87 4.36
N GLY A 124 1.90 15.94 4.65
CA GLY A 124 1.06 17.08 4.31
C GLY A 124 0.93 17.30 2.80
N HIS A 125 1.35 18.48 2.32
CA HIS A 125 1.22 18.91 0.92
C HIS A 125 2.16 18.21 -0.06
N PHE A 126 2.99 17.29 0.42
CA PHE A 126 3.91 16.51 -0.41
C PHE A 126 3.34 15.11 -0.64
N ASN A 127 2.81 14.85 -1.84
CA ASN A 127 2.43 13.51 -2.29
C ASN A 127 3.51 12.94 -3.22
N PRO A 128 4.45 12.12 -2.71
CA PRO A 128 5.55 11.56 -3.50
C PRO A 128 5.10 10.59 -4.61
N HIS A 129 3.83 10.15 -4.63
CA HIS A 129 3.31 9.22 -5.64
C HIS A 129 2.62 9.89 -6.83
N SER A 130 2.46 11.23 -6.81
CA SER A 130 2.02 11.93 -8.01
C SER A 130 3.24 12.30 -8.86
N SER A 131 3.34 11.67 -10.02
CA SER A 131 4.38 11.87 -11.05
C SER A 131 4.56 13.33 -11.48
N GLU A 132 3.60 14.19 -11.14
CA GLU A 132 3.62 15.62 -11.43
C GLU A 132 4.33 16.50 -10.37
N TYR A 133 4.88 15.96 -9.29
CA TYR A 133 5.79 16.73 -8.40
C TYR A 133 7.25 16.71 -8.88
N ILE A 134 7.50 16.39 -10.15
CA ILE A 134 8.79 16.66 -10.80
C ILE A 134 8.88 18.18 -11.03
N LEU A 135 9.00 18.94 -9.93
CA LEU A 135 9.47 20.31 -9.94
C LEU A 135 10.93 20.26 -10.39
N ASN A 136 11.34 21.15 -11.30
CA ASN A 136 12.76 21.43 -11.52
C ASN A 136 13.42 21.66 -10.15
N LEU A 137 14.63 21.12 -9.93
CA LEU A 137 15.38 21.16 -8.66
C LEU A 137 15.26 22.52 -7.95
N PHE A 138 15.41 23.63 -8.67
CA PHE A 138 15.28 24.97 -8.10
C PHE A 138 13.88 25.30 -7.59
N ARG A 139 12.83 24.88 -8.31
CA ARG A 139 11.44 25.05 -7.87
C ARG A 139 11.15 24.17 -6.66
N TYR A 140 11.71 22.96 -6.61
CA TYR A 140 11.62 22.09 -5.44
C TYR A 140 12.25 22.75 -4.21
N VAL A 141 13.50 23.21 -4.33
CA VAL A 141 14.22 23.86 -3.23
C VAL A 141 13.47 25.12 -2.76
N ARG A 142 13.02 25.98 -3.67
CA ARG A 142 12.22 27.17 -3.33
C ARG A 142 10.91 26.80 -2.63
N HIS A 143 10.21 25.78 -3.11
CA HIS A 143 8.98 25.29 -2.49
C HIS A 143 9.27 24.72 -1.09
N TRP A 144 10.35 23.97 -0.94
CA TRP A 144 10.81 23.43 0.33
C TRP A 144 11.07 24.55 1.34
N PHE A 145 11.83 25.58 0.95
CA PHE A 145 12.06 26.74 1.81
C PHE A 145 10.79 27.50 2.16
N LYS A 146 9.89 27.71 1.18
CA LYS A 146 8.65 28.47 1.38
C LYS A 146 7.66 27.79 2.33
N TYR A 147 7.53 26.47 2.24
CA TYR A 147 6.45 25.75 2.94
C TYR A 147 6.92 24.85 4.09
N TYR A 148 8.18 24.42 4.09
CA TYR A 148 8.66 23.39 5.02
C TYR A 148 9.87 23.83 5.85
N ALA A 149 10.87 24.49 5.26
CA ALA A 149 12.03 24.94 6.02
C ALA A 149 11.60 25.96 7.07
N LEU A 150 12.02 25.76 8.33
CA LEU A 150 11.74 26.66 9.45
C LEU A 150 10.25 26.90 9.77
N THR A 151 9.33 26.13 9.17
CA THR A 151 7.90 26.20 9.51
C THR A 151 7.53 25.12 10.54
N ARG A 152 6.40 25.30 11.24
CA ARG A 152 5.81 24.25 12.11
C ARG A 152 5.42 22.98 11.34
N ARG A 153 5.45 23.01 10.00
CA ARG A 153 5.17 21.89 9.10
C ARG A 153 6.45 21.26 8.54
N GLY A 154 7.61 21.51 9.14
CA GLY A 154 8.88 20.96 8.66
C GLY A 154 8.84 19.45 8.51
N LEU A 155 9.42 18.95 7.41
CA LEU A 155 9.41 17.52 7.05
C LEU A 155 10.43 16.70 7.85
N LEU A 156 11.49 17.35 8.34
CA LEU A 156 12.63 16.66 8.97
C LEU A 156 12.21 15.87 10.21
N PHE A 157 11.50 16.48 11.15
CA PHE A 157 11.11 15.81 12.39
C PHE A 157 10.02 14.74 12.17
N PRO A 158 8.92 15.00 11.42
CA PRO A 158 7.97 13.96 11.06
C PRO A 158 8.61 12.79 10.33
N TRP A 159 9.52 13.04 9.38
CA TRP A 159 10.29 12.00 8.72
C TRP A 159 11.16 11.24 9.71
N LEU A 160 11.97 11.93 10.53
CA LEU A 160 12.89 11.28 11.47
C LEU A 160 12.14 10.38 12.46
N PHE A 161 11.13 10.92 13.14
CA PHE A 161 10.35 10.15 14.12
C PHE A 161 9.47 9.09 13.45
N GLY A 162 8.95 9.35 12.26
CA GLY A 162 8.20 8.37 11.48
C GLY A 162 9.08 7.19 11.07
N SER A 163 10.28 7.47 10.55
CA SER A 163 11.28 6.48 10.13
C SER A 163 11.73 5.63 11.31
N ILE A 164 12.03 6.26 12.46
CA ILE A 164 12.35 5.53 13.71
C ILE A 164 11.20 4.58 14.09
N LYS A 165 9.94 5.03 14.04
CA LYS A 165 8.78 4.18 14.32
C LYS A 165 8.63 3.03 13.32
N VAL A 166 8.80 3.28 12.02
CA VAL A 166 8.74 2.25 10.97
C VAL A 166 9.83 1.20 11.19
N VAL A 167 11.07 1.63 11.43
CA VAL A 167 12.20 0.72 11.71
C VAL A 167 11.94 -0.09 12.97
N THR A 168 11.58 0.56 14.08
CA THR A 168 11.36 -0.10 15.36
C THR A 168 10.22 -1.12 15.27
N ARG A 169 9.11 -0.76 14.62
CA ARG A 169 8.01 -1.69 14.42
C ARG A 169 8.34 -2.83 13.47
N SER A 170 9.02 -2.54 12.36
CA SER A 170 9.45 -3.58 11.42
C SER A 170 10.37 -4.59 12.09
N LEU A 171 11.33 -4.13 12.91
CA LEU A 171 12.24 -5.00 13.67
C LEU A 171 11.51 -5.82 14.73
N TRP A 172 10.58 -5.19 15.46
CA TRP A 172 9.76 -5.89 16.44
C TRP A 172 8.91 -6.98 15.80
N THR A 173 8.22 -6.66 14.70
CA THR A 173 7.42 -7.62 13.92
C THR A 173 8.29 -8.73 13.35
N ARG A 174 9.47 -8.41 12.81
CA ARG A 174 10.45 -9.40 12.32
C ARG A 174 10.83 -10.40 13.40
N ARG A 175 11.11 -9.93 14.62
CA ARG A 175 11.48 -10.81 15.75
C ARG A 175 10.33 -11.73 16.14
N ARG A 176 9.10 -11.21 16.20
CA ARG A 176 7.89 -12.00 16.54
C ARG A 176 7.52 -13.02 15.47
N MET A 177 7.72 -12.65 14.21
CA MET A 177 7.47 -13.50 13.05
C MET A 177 8.72 -14.26 12.61
N ALA A 178 9.77 -14.34 13.45
CA ALA A 178 11.01 -15.01 13.08
C ALA A 178 10.81 -16.51 12.86
N ARG A 179 9.90 -17.09 13.65
CA ARG A 179 9.48 -18.49 13.56
C ARG A 179 8.20 -18.60 12.76
N ARG A 180 8.10 -19.67 11.97
CA ARG A 180 6.86 -20.05 11.29
C ARG A 180 5.81 -20.40 12.35
N PRO A 181 4.58 -19.87 12.28
CA PRO A 181 3.51 -20.30 13.15
C PRO A 181 3.26 -21.80 12.96
N PRO A 182 3.05 -22.59 14.03
CA PRO A 182 2.88 -24.03 13.94
C PRO A 182 1.66 -24.41 13.08
N GLU A 183 0.57 -23.64 13.20
CA GLU A 183 -0.68 -23.85 12.45
C GLU A 183 -0.65 -23.35 11.00
N TYR A 184 0.46 -22.73 10.55
CA TYR A 184 0.51 -22.15 9.22
C TYR A 184 0.40 -23.20 8.11
N ASP A 185 1.02 -24.37 8.32
CA ASP A 185 1.01 -25.46 7.35
C ASP A 185 -0.36 -26.14 7.29
N GLU A 186 -1.01 -26.25 8.44
CA GLU A 186 -2.38 -26.74 8.53
C GLU A 186 -3.35 -25.81 7.81
N ARG A 187 -3.21 -24.49 7.98
CA ARG A 187 -4.02 -23.51 7.24
C ARG A 187 -3.79 -23.54 5.73
N LEU A 188 -2.55 -23.75 5.30
CA LEU A 188 -2.27 -23.95 3.87
C LEU A 188 -2.98 -25.19 3.33
N SER A 189 -2.94 -26.31 4.07
CA SER A 189 -3.67 -27.52 3.72
C SER A 189 -5.18 -27.30 3.68
N GLN A 190 -5.75 -26.61 4.67
CA GLN A 190 -7.20 -26.29 4.69
C GLN A 190 -7.62 -25.45 3.48
N VAL A 191 -6.79 -24.50 3.04
CA VAL A 191 -7.04 -23.71 1.81
C VAL A 191 -6.96 -24.61 0.57
N ALA A 192 -5.99 -25.54 0.52
CA ALA A 192 -5.86 -26.50 -0.57
C ALA A 192 -7.12 -27.37 -0.67
N ASP A 193 -7.53 -27.98 0.44
CA ASP A 193 -8.69 -28.88 0.51
C ASP A 193 -9.99 -28.16 0.13
N ARG A 194 -10.19 -26.95 0.64
CA ARG A 194 -11.36 -26.12 0.31
C ARG A 194 -11.46 -25.81 -1.18
N LEU A 195 -10.34 -25.52 -1.82
CA LEU A 195 -10.29 -25.10 -3.22
C LEU A 195 -10.14 -26.28 -4.19
N GLY A 196 -10.05 -27.51 -3.67
CA GLY A 196 -9.81 -28.72 -4.47
C GLY A 196 -8.46 -28.68 -5.17
N LEU A 197 -7.45 -28.06 -4.55
CA LEU A 197 -6.10 -27.92 -5.09
C LEU A 197 -5.14 -28.91 -4.45
N ASP A 198 -4.18 -29.38 -5.24
CA ASP A 198 -3.12 -30.21 -4.71
C ASP A 198 -2.21 -29.40 -3.78
N ARG A 199 -1.68 -30.07 -2.75
CA ARG A 199 -0.73 -29.46 -1.81
C ARG A 199 0.47 -28.85 -2.52
N GLU A 200 0.96 -29.47 -3.59
CA GLU A 200 2.07 -28.96 -4.39
C GLU A 200 1.72 -27.65 -5.09
N GLN A 201 0.51 -27.51 -5.63
CA GLN A 201 0.05 -26.28 -6.29
C GLN A 201 -0.02 -25.11 -5.30
N ILE A 202 -0.60 -25.34 -4.12
CA ILE A 202 -0.66 -24.30 -3.07
C ILE A 202 0.73 -23.92 -2.56
N LEU A 203 1.63 -24.88 -2.38
CA LEU A 203 3.01 -24.60 -2.01
C LEU A 203 3.77 -23.84 -3.10
N ALA A 204 3.54 -24.17 -4.37
CA ALA A 204 4.13 -23.45 -5.51
C ALA A 204 3.64 -21.99 -5.57
N LEU A 205 2.34 -21.76 -5.39
CA LEU A 205 1.76 -20.42 -5.30
C LEU A 205 2.35 -19.64 -4.11
N ALA A 206 2.47 -20.28 -2.94
CA ALA A 206 3.04 -19.65 -1.76
C ALA A 206 4.52 -19.28 -1.95
N GLN A 207 5.25 -20.02 -2.78
CA GLN A 207 6.65 -19.72 -3.11
C GLN A 207 6.81 -18.55 -4.09
N LEU A 208 5.78 -18.20 -4.87
CA LEU A 208 5.80 -17.00 -5.71
C LEU A 208 5.82 -15.71 -4.88
N GLN A 209 5.33 -15.76 -3.64
CA GLN A 209 5.30 -14.62 -2.73
C GLN A 209 6.71 -14.10 -2.44
N ARG A 210 6.90 -12.78 -2.55
CA ARG A 210 8.17 -12.15 -2.17
C ARG A 210 8.26 -12.05 -0.65
N ARG A 211 9.46 -12.33 -0.12
CA ARG A 211 9.73 -12.09 1.30
C ARG A 211 9.66 -10.58 1.61
N PRO A 212 8.99 -10.16 2.69
CA PRO A 212 8.84 -8.75 3.02
C PRO A 212 10.19 -8.06 3.27
N ILE A 213 10.28 -6.77 2.92
CA ILE A 213 11.50 -5.96 3.10
C ILE A 213 11.97 -5.91 4.56
N THR A 214 11.05 -6.09 5.51
CA THR A 214 11.35 -6.11 6.95
C THR A 214 12.39 -7.18 7.34
N GLN A 215 12.61 -8.20 6.49
CA GLN A 215 13.67 -9.19 6.68
C GLN A 215 15.07 -8.67 6.32
N ARG A 216 15.17 -7.62 5.50
CA ARG A 216 16.41 -7.02 5.00
C ARG A 216 16.63 -5.64 5.65
N PHE A 217 17.22 -5.64 6.84
CA PHE A 217 17.38 -4.41 7.65
C PHE A 217 18.08 -3.26 6.91
N TYR A 218 19.17 -3.54 6.20
CA TYR A 218 19.89 -2.51 5.43
C TYR A 218 19.00 -1.91 4.32
N ARG A 219 18.23 -2.74 3.61
CA ARG A 219 17.29 -2.26 2.59
C ARG A 219 16.22 -1.38 3.24
N LEU A 220 15.67 -1.78 4.39
CA LEU A 220 14.72 -0.94 5.13
C LEU A 220 15.28 0.45 5.48
N LEU A 221 16.53 0.55 5.91
CA LEU A 221 17.17 1.85 6.18
C LEU A 221 17.34 2.68 4.91
N ARG A 222 17.74 2.03 3.80
CA ARG A 222 17.94 2.66 2.49
C ARG A 222 16.66 3.24 1.90
N GLU A 223 15.56 2.51 2.01
CA GLU A 223 14.25 2.99 1.53
C GLU A 223 13.75 4.18 2.35
N LEU A 224 14.13 4.26 3.63
CA LEU A 224 13.84 5.40 4.49
C LEU A 224 14.85 6.53 4.37
N TRP A 225 15.86 6.42 3.48
CA TRP A 225 16.95 7.38 3.29
C TRP A 225 17.85 7.62 4.52
N ILE A 226 17.77 6.74 5.53
CA ILE A 226 18.56 6.85 6.75
C ILE A 226 20.05 6.68 6.44
N ASP A 227 20.38 5.76 5.55
CA ASP A 227 21.74 5.51 5.07
C ASP A 227 22.37 6.76 4.45
N ARG A 228 21.64 7.47 3.58
CA ARG A 228 22.11 8.70 2.91
C ARG A 228 22.32 9.84 3.90
N VAL A 229 21.45 9.95 4.91
CA VAL A 229 21.65 10.92 5.99
C VAL A 229 22.89 10.60 6.81
N ILE A 230 23.14 9.33 7.14
CA ILE A 230 24.36 8.91 7.84
C ILE A 230 25.61 9.24 7.01
N ILE A 231 25.61 8.94 5.71
CA ILE A 231 26.72 9.25 4.81
C ILE A 231 26.94 10.76 4.71
N ALA A 232 25.87 11.55 4.54
CA ALA A 232 25.96 13.00 4.49
C ALA A 232 26.55 13.56 5.79
N LEU A 233 26.10 13.10 6.96
CA LEU A 233 26.64 13.49 8.25
C LEU A 233 28.11 13.10 8.41
N ALA A 234 28.51 11.91 7.96
CA ALA A 234 29.90 11.46 7.99
C ALA A 234 30.80 12.33 7.09
N MET A 235 30.34 12.66 5.88
CA MET A 235 31.04 13.54 4.95
C MET A 235 31.16 14.96 5.52
N THR A 236 30.08 15.54 6.03
CA THR A 236 30.12 16.87 6.66
C THR A 236 31.07 16.89 7.86
N SER A 237 31.02 15.87 8.72
CA SER A 237 31.92 15.76 9.87
C SER A 237 33.38 15.62 9.43
N GLY A 238 33.64 14.80 8.42
CA GLY A 238 34.97 14.65 7.81
C GLY A 238 35.51 15.97 7.25
N THR A 239 34.67 16.75 6.55
CA THR A 239 35.06 18.09 6.07
C THR A 239 35.41 19.04 7.21
N ILE A 240 34.62 19.05 8.29
CA ILE A 240 34.88 19.90 9.46
C ILE A 240 36.22 19.51 10.12
N VAL A 241 36.46 18.22 10.31
CA VAL A 241 37.72 17.72 10.89
C VAL A 241 38.90 18.12 10.01
N LEU A 242 38.84 17.91 8.69
CA LEU A 242 39.89 18.31 7.74
C LEU A 242 40.14 19.83 7.76
N ALA A 243 39.08 20.63 7.89
CA ALA A 243 39.20 22.08 7.96
C ALA A 243 39.99 22.54 9.20
N LEU A 244 39.78 21.89 10.34
CA LEU A 244 40.43 22.20 11.62
C LEU A 244 41.86 21.66 11.72
N MET A 245 42.23 20.64 10.95
CA MET A 245 43.57 20.07 10.98
C MET A 245 44.61 21.01 10.32
N PRO A 246 45.86 21.05 10.82
CA PRO A 246 46.95 21.83 10.24
C PRO A 246 47.58 21.15 9.01
N ILE A 247 46.75 20.80 8.02
CA ILE A 247 47.15 20.17 6.74
C ILE A 247 47.11 21.18 5.59
N GLN A 248 47.72 20.85 4.44
CA GLN A 248 47.74 21.75 3.29
C GLN A 248 46.32 22.04 2.74
N LEU A 249 46.08 23.28 2.32
CA LEU A 249 44.77 23.75 1.83
C LEU A 249 44.23 22.90 0.67
N TRP A 250 45.10 22.46 -0.25
CA TRP A 250 44.66 21.65 -1.38
C TRP A 250 44.03 20.31 -0.94
N ILE A 251 44.52 19.69 0.14
CA ILE A 251 43.92 18.46 0.70
C ILE A 251 42.52 18.75 1.26
N LYS A 252 42.39 19.87 1.99
CA LYS A 252 41.11 20.34 2.56
C LYS A 252 40.04 20.55 1.49
N LEU A 253 40.44 20.92 0.28
CA LEU A 253 39.54 21.13 -0.85
C LEU A 253 39.32 19.86 -1.69
N MET A 254 40.39 19.16 -2.06
CA MET A 254 40.31 18.01 -2.98
C MET A 254 39.59 16.81 -2.36
N VAL A 255 39.77 16.55 -1.06
CA VAL A 255 39.12 15.40 -0.42
C VAL A 255 37.59 15.55 -0.41
N PRO A 256 36.99 16.65 0.08
CA PRO A 256 35.54 16.83 0.03
C PRO A 256 34.98 17.00 -1.39
N LEU A 257 35.71 17.64 -2.31
CA LEU A 257 35.20 17.92 -3.66
C LEU A 257 35.30 16.72 -4.61
N SER A 258 36.26 15.82 -4.40
CA SER A 258 36.48 14.68 -5.32
C SER A 258 36.22 13.33 -4.65
N SER A 259 36.82 13.09 -3.47
CA SER A 259 36.76 11.76 -2.84
C SER A 259 35.37 11.46 -2.29
N PHE A 260 34.71 12.42 -1.64
CA PHE A 260 33.38 12.20 -1.08
C PHE A 260 32.30 11.92 -2.15
N PRO A 261 32.15 12.72 -3.22
CA PRO A 261 31.23 12.38 -4.30
C PRO A 261 31.56 11.02 -4.94
N LEU A 262 32.84 10.72 -5.19
CA LEU A 262 33.24 9.43 -5.76
C LEU A 262 32.82 8.26 -4.87
N LEU A 263 33.09 8.32 -3.57
CA LEU A 263 32.68 7.29 -2.61
C LEU A 263 31.16 7.18 -2.52
N TYR A 264 30.43 8.30 -2.58
CA TYR A 264 28.96 8.29 -2.62
C TYR A 264 28.44 7.59 -3.89
N PHE A 265 29.03 7.87 -5.06
CA PHE A 265 28.62 7.22 -6.31
C PHE A 265 28.93 5.73 -6.31
N ILE A 266 30.11 5.32 -5.83
CA ILE A 266 30.46 3.90 -5.66
C ILE A 266 29.46 3.23 -4.72
N TYR A 267 29.14 3.88 -3.61
CA TYR A 267 28.13 3.39 -2.66
C TYR A 267 26.76 3.22 -3.33
N GLU A 268 26.25 4.24 -4.01
CA GLU A 268 24.93 4.19 -4.66
C GLU A 268 24.88 3.12 -5.76
N TRP A 269 25.96 2.95 -6.52
CA TRP A 269 26.09 1.91 -7.53
C TRP A 269 26.06 0.50 -6.91
N LEU A 270 26.84 0.26 -5.85
CA LEU A 270 26.87 -1.03 -5.16
C LEU A 270 25.56 -1.33 -4.41
N ALA A 271 24.91 -0.30 -3.86
CA ALA A 271 23.68 -0.43 -3.08
C ALA A 271 22.42 -0.38 -3.95
N GLN A 272 22.53 -0.22 -5.26
CA GLN A 272 21.38 -0.14 -6.16
C GLN A 272 20.58 -1.46 -6.13
N GLY A 273 19.33 -1.38 -5.70
CA GLY A 273 18.41 -2.52 -5.61
C GLY A 273 17.28 -2.43 -6.64
N GLU A 274 16.38 -3.41 -6.62
CA GLU A 274 15.11 -3.34 -7.37
C GLU A 274 14.32 -2.09 -6.94
N SER A 275 13.83 -1.34 -7.94
CA SER A 275 12.96 -0.17 -7.73
C SER A 275 11.48 -0.56 -7.81
N ILE A 276 10.58 0.34 -7.40
CA ILE A 276 9.12 0.15 -7.55
C ILE A 276 8.76 -0.13 -9.01
N PHE A 277 9.36 0.59 -9.97
CA PHE A 277 9.14 0.36 -11.40
C PHE A 277 9.55 -1.05 -11.86
N THR A 278 10.65 -1.56 -11.31
CA THR A 278 11.11 -2.93 -11.59
C THR A 278 10.11 -3.98 -11.07
N ILE A 279 9.39 -3.68 -9.99
CA ILE A 279 8.38 -4.55 -9.40
C ILE A 279 7.09 -4.51 -10.24
N GLU A 280 6.65 -3.31 -10.66
CA GLU A 280 5.49 -3.17 -11.55
C GLU A 280 5.66 -3.92 -12.87
N GLN A 281 6.87 -3.90 -13.45
CA GLN A 281 7.19 -4.65 -14.67
C GLN A 281 7.13 -6.18 -14.48
N GLN A 282 7.27 -6.67 -13.25
CA GLN A 282 7.20 -8.10 -12.95
C GLN A 282 5.76 -8.61 -12.79
N ILE A 283 4.77 -7.73 -12.60
CA ILE A 283 3.38 -8.15 -12.35
C ILE A 283 2.82 -9.09 -13.44
N PRO A 284 2.92 -8.78 -14.74
CA PRO A 284 2.43 -9.68 -15.78
C PRO A 284 3.16 -11.03 -15.79
N LYS A 285 4.46 -11.03 -15.41
CA LYS A 285 5.24 -12.26 -15.26
C LYS A 285 4.70 -13.12 -14.12
N ARG A 286 4.36 -12.51 -12.98
CA ARG A 286 3.76 -13.23 -11.83
C ARG A 286 2.38 -13.77 -12.16
N ALA A 287 1.55 -12.99 -12.84
CA ALA A 287 0.25 -13.47 -13.32
C ALA A 287 0.39 -14.67 -14.27
N ARG A 288 1.40 -14.65 -15.15
CA ARG A 288 1.73 -15.80 -16.02
C ARG A 288 2.16 -17.02 -15.21
N GLU A 289 3.03 -16.87 -14.22
CA GLU A 289 3.46 -17.96 -13.34
C GLU A 289 2.27 -18.60 -12.61
N VAL A 290 1.34 -17.79 -12.09
CA VAL A 290 0.07 -18.29 -11.50
C VAL A 290 -0.74 -19.09 -12.51
N SER A 291 -0.93 -18.58 -13.73
CA SER A 291 -1.70 -19.27 -14.78
C SER A 291 -1.05 -20.56 -15.30
N GLN A 292 0.24 -20.77 -15.04
CA GLN A 292 0.93 -22.02 -15.37
C GLN A 292 0.75 -23.08 -14.29
N MET A 293 0.50 -22.66 -13.04
CA MET A 293 0.28 -23.56 -11.90
C MET A 293 -1.18 -23.97 -11.76
N LEU A 294 -2.10 -23.08 -12.14
CA LEU A 294 -3.54 -23.28 -12.01
C LEU A 294 -4.21 -23.20 -13.39
N PRO A 295 -5.15 -24.11 -13.71
CA PRO A 295 -5.91 -24.01 -14.94
C PRO A 295 -6.92 -22.87 -14.81
N VAL A 296 -6.58 -21.68 -15.30
CA VAL A 296 -7.47 -20.49 -15.30
C VAL A 296 -7.40 -19.72 -16.61
N ARG A 297 -8.48 -19.01 -16.92
CA ARG A 297 -8.60 -18.12 -18.08
C ARG A 297 -8.44 -16.65 -17.70
N LEU A 298 -8.69 -16.32 -16.43
CA LEU A 298 -8.55 -14.99 -15.90
C LEU A 298 -7.70 -15.02 -14.62
N VAL A 299 -6.67 -14.19 -14.57
CA VAL A 299 -5.91 -13.90 -13.36
C VAL A 299 -6.13 -12.43 -13.02
N SER A 300 -6.59 -12.14 -11.80
CA SER A 300 -6.78 -10.75 -11.37
C SER A 300 -6.18 -10.51 -9.99
N PHE A 301 -5.41 -9.44 -9.89
CA PHE A 301 -4.96 -8.87 -8.63
C PHE A 301 -4.53 -7.42 -8.86
N GLY A 302 -4.65 -6.62 -7.81
CA GLY A 302 -4.28 -5.20 -7.85
C GLY A 302 -2.84 -4.97 -7.39
N HIS A 303 -2.35 -3.76 -7.55
CA HIS A 303 -1.15 -3.22 -6.88
C HIS A 303 -0.87 -1.79 -7.37
N THR A 304 -0.97 -1.63 -8.68
CA THR A 304 -0.46 -0.45 -9.40
C THR A 304 -1.41 0.73 -9.33
N HIS A 305 -2.68 0.46 -8.96
CA HIS A 305 -3.80 1.40 -9.06
C HIS A 305 -4.09 1.85 -10.50
N VAL A 306 -3.42 1.25 -11.50
CA VAL A 306 -3.60 1.54 -12.91
C VAL A 306 -4.41 0.40 -13.54
N PRO A 307 -5.58 0.68 -14.13
CA PRO A 307 -6.37 -0.33 -14.79
C PRO A 307 -5.64 -0.87 -16.02
N ARG A 308 -5.51 -2.19 -16.13
CA ARG A 308 -4.78 -2.84 -17.24
C ARG A 308 -5.42 -4.19 -17.56
N GLN A 309 -5.51 -4.50 -18.85
CA GLN A 309 -5.86 -5.81 -19.36
C GLN A 309 -4.74 -6.29 -20.28
N ILE A 310 -4.13 -7.43 -19.95
CA ILE A 310 -2.94 -7.95 -20.64
C ILE A 310 -3.17 -9.42 -21.00
N PRO A 311 -3.14 -9.81 -22.29
CA PRO A 311 -3.19 -11.22 -22.67
C PRO A 311 -1.90 -11.92 -22.21
N LEU A 312 -2.04 -12.98 -21.41
CA LEU A 312 -0.92 -13.78 -20.94
C LEU A 312 -0.59 -14.94 -21.89
N SER A 313 -1.64 -15.50 -22.51
CA SER A 313 -1.62 -16.59 -23.49
C SER A 313 -2.82 -16.45 -24.46
N ARG A 314 -3.03 -17.41 -25.37
CA ARG A 314 -4.23 -17.45 -26.24
C ARG A 314 -5.55 -17.60 -25.46
N LYS A 315 -5.51 -18.18 -24.26
CA LYS A 315 -6.69 -18.53 -23.46
C LYS A 315 -6.72 -17.85 -22.08
N THR A 316 -5.68 -17.09 -21.74
CA THR A 316 -5.53 -16.52 -20.40
C THR A 316 -5.24 -15.03 -20.48
N THR A 317 -5.96 -14.25 -19.68
CA THR A 317 -5.81 -12.80 -19.57
C THR A 317 -5.54 -12.41 -18.13
N PHE A 318 -4.66 -11.44 -17.93
CA PHE A 318 -4.44 -10.75 -16.66
C PHE A 318 -5.22 -9.44 -16.63
N VAL A 319 -5.91 -9.15 -15.53
CA VAL A 319 -6.61 -7.88 -15.32
C VAL A 319 -6.28 -7.27 -13.96
N ASP A 320 -5.73 -6.06 -13.96
CA ASP A 320 -5.66 -5.16 -12.79
C ASP A 320 -6.83 -4.18 -12.92
N THR A 321 -7.76 -4.18 -11.97
CA THR A 321 -8.90 -3.26 -11.98
C THR A 321 -8.52 -1.82 -11.62
N GLY A 322 -7.29 -1.60 -11.15
CA GLY A 322 -6.83 -0.32 -10.63
C GLY A 322 -7.44 -0.03 -9.25
N ALA A 323 -7.60 1.25 -8.92
CA ALA A 323 -8.12 1.66 -7.63
C ALA A 323 -9.63 1.98 -7.67
N TRP A 324 -10.35 1.37 -6.73
CA TRP A 324 -11.77 1.59 -6.51
C TRP A 324 -12.06 2.87 -5.70
N ALA A 325 -11.17 3.22 -4.78
CA ALA A 325 -11.31 4.41 -3.93
C ALA A 325 -10.98 5.71 -4.68
N PRO A 326 -11.57 6.86 -4.27
CA PRO A 326 -11.21 8.18 -4.77
C PRO A 326 -9.70 8.41 -4.79
N MET A 327 -9.20 8.87 -5.94
CA MET A 327 -7.83 9.30 -6.13
C MET A 327 -7.83 10.76 -6.57
N THR A 328 -6.80 11.50 -6.21
CA THR A 328 -6.57 12.83 -6.80
C THR A 328 -6.29 12.68 -8.28
N ARG A 329 -6.98 13.47 -9.12
CA ARG A 329 -6.72 13.49 -10.56
C ARG A 329 -5.28 13.94 -10.79
N ILE A 330 -4.66 13.38 -11.83
CA ILE A 330 -3.26 13.69 -12.16
C ILE A 330 -3.15 15.21 -12.39
N ASP A 331 -4.06 15.78 -13.19
CA ASP A 331 -4.14 17.18 -13.61
C ASP A 331 -4.76 18.17 -12.60
N ASP A 332 -5.63 17.72 -11.68
CA ASP A 332 -6.20 18.55 -10.60
C ASP A 332 -6.08 17.86 -9.24
N LYS A 333 -5.01 18.23 -8.53
CA LYS A 333 -4.62 17.69 -7.22
C LYS A 333 -5.45 18.24 -6.06
N THR A 334 -6.35 19.18 -6.30
CA THR A 334 -7.20 19.80 -5.27
C THR A 334 -8.58 19.16 -5.18
N ARG A 335 -8.98 18.43 -6.22
CA ARG A 335 -10.23 17.68 -6.26
C ARG A 335 -9.93 16.19 -6.19
N LEU A 336 -10.55 15.52 -5.22
CA LEU A 336 -10.69 14.08 -5.28
C LEU A 336 -11.59 13.79 -6.48
N THR A 337 -11.05 13.13 -7.51
CA THR A 337 -11.95 12.46 -8.44
C THR A 337 -12.60 11.30 -7.71
N LEU A 338 -13.91 11.13 -7.92
CA LEU A 338 -14.55 9.84 -7.69
C LEU A 338 -13.59 8.76 -8.19
N GLY A 339 -13.29 7.78 -7.34
CA GLY A 339 -12.41 6.68 -7.74
C GLY A 339 -12.91 6.12 -9.05
N MET A 340 -12.06 5.49 -9.85
CA MET A 340 -12.51 5.04 -11.16
C MET A 340 -13.70 4.07 -11.05
N LYS A 341 -14.02 3.57 -9.84
CA LYS A 341 -15.13 2.64 -9.56
C LYS A 341 -15.13 1.53 -10.61
N ASN A 342 -13.92 1.15 -11.00
CA ASN A 342 -13.70 0.19 -12.05
C ASN A 342 -14.20 -1.15 -11.55
N TYR A 343 -14.88 -1.85 -12.44
CA TYR A 343 -15.29 -3.21 -12.21
C TYR A 343 -14.92 -4.04 -13.43
N LEU A 344 -14.66 -5.32 -13.16
CA LEU A 344 -14.48 -6.33 -14.18
C LEU A 344 -15.67 -7.26 -14.09
N LEU A 345 -16.44 -7.36 -15.16
CA LEU A 345 -17.41 -8.42 -15.35
C LEU A 345 -16.79 -9.47 -16.27
N ALA A 346 -16.68 -10.69 -15.76
CA ALA A 346 -16.18 -11.83 -16.51
C ALA A 346 -17.29 -12.88 -16.61
N ASN A 347 -17.68 -13.22 -17.84
CA ASN A 347 -18.65 -14.27 -18.12
C ASN A 347 -17.93 -15.46 -18.79
N PHE A 348 -18.23 -16.67 -18.32
CA PHE A 348 -17.62 -17.94 -18.71
C PHE A 348 -18.64 -18.90 -19.35
N ASP A 349 -19.44 -18.41 -20.31
CA ASP A 349 -20.44 -19.22 -21.00
C ASP A 349 -19.82 -20.13 -22.08
N ASN A 350 -20.29 -21.39 -22.15
CA ASN A 350 -19.96 -22.37 -23.20
C ASN A 350 -18.46 -22.59 -23.47
N GLY A 351 -17.62 -22.38 -22.46
CA GLY A 351 -16.18 -22.50 -22.63
C GLY A 351 -15.56 -21.39 -23.47
N GLU A 352 -16.22 -20.24 -23.62
CA GLU A 352 -15.64 -18.96 -24.03
C GLU A 352 -15.53 -18.02 -22.82
N MET A 353 -14.73 -16.96 -22.92
CA MET A 353 -14.60 -15.95 -21.87
C MET A 353 -14.89 -14.58 -22.47
N CYS A 354 -15.92 -13.91 -21.97
CA CYS A 354 -16.22 -12.52 -22.30
C CYS A 354 -15.82 -11.63 -21.11
N LEU A 355 -15.00 -10.62 -21.37
CA LEU A 355 -14.57 -9.65 -20.37
C LEU A 355 -15.15 -8.29 -20.72
N GLU A 356 -15.91 -7.71 -19.80
CA GLU A 356 -16.31 -6.31 -19.83
C GLU A 356 -15.57 -5.58 -18.70
N PHE A 357 -14.71 -4.64 -19.09
CA PHE A 357 -13.99 -3.79 -18.16
C PHE A 357 -14.54 -2.37 -18.28
N SER A 358 -15.17 -1.88 -17.20
CA SER A 358 -15.92 -0.63 -17.22
C SER A 358 -15.72 0.15 -15.93
N SER A 359 -16.09 1.43 -15.97
CA SER A 359 -16.05 2.36 -14.84
C SER A 359 -17.46 2.82 -14.54
N ARG A 360 -17.92 2.67 -13.30
CA ARG A 360 -19.19 3.25 -12.88
C ARG A 360 -18.99 4.76 -12.67
N MET A 361 -18.97 5.52 -13.76
CA MET A 361 -19.12 6.97 -13.67
C MET A 361 -20.56 7.23 -13.23
N ASP A 362 -20.74 7.90 -12.10
CA ASP A 362 -22.08 8.31 -11.66
C ASP A 362 -22.62 9.24 -12.76
N ASN A 363 -23.64 8.78 -13.49
CA ASN A 363 -24.38 9.59 -14.48
C ASN A 363 -25.23 10.69 -13.81
N ASP A 364 -24.95 11.05 -12.56
CA ASP A 364 -25.76 11.94 -11.72
C ASP A 364 -25.27 13.41 -11.75
N GLU A 365 -24.29 13.75 -12.60
CA GLU A 365 -24.05 15.15 -12.99
C GLU A 365 -24.60 15.41 -14.40
N LYS A 366 -25.93 15.49 -14.50
CA LYS A 366 -26.61 16.20 -15.60
C LYS A 366 -27.50 17.28 -15.04
#